data_AF-N6SVL3-F1
#
_entry.id   AF-N6SVL3-F1
#
_cell.length_a   1.000
_cell.length_b   1.000
_cell.length_c   1.000
_cell.angle_alpha   90.00
_cell.angle_beta   90.00
_cell.angle_gamma   90.00
#
_symmetry.space_group_name_H-M   'P 1'
#
loop_
_entity.id
_entity.type
_entity.pdbx_description
1 polymer ?
#
loop_
_entity_poly.entity_id
_entity_poly.type
_entity_poly.pdbx_seq_one_letter_code
_entity_poly.pdbx_strand_id
1 'polypeptide(L)'
;MKIFYVLALFSLNTCSAWDSDQLEVFDVVDEVKENFYDLLNISKDASSSEIRSGFRALSLKLHPDKNLDTDTSKEFRNLVSVYDILKNPTKRKYYDEVLVNGLPNWRSAVYYYRYVRKMGMAEACLILFIIITVGQYIVNWAAYFERKFTIQEILKKKKTGRKAKNYDEDIEIDIPKPSFLDTLPFQLPKLIWFIIISIPSGLGFIKTAVTQHIEEATKPAPEPVVEPVKVKTVRKRNKFIVPEGPNFEIASSKVSEEKSTHSTVPPPITGGLWTDDDLDELIRLVKKFPQGSSKRWENIAEALRRSIPEVTFMANKMKENGYRLPSEKEEDVIPLKVKQKTKKDVDVGDNIKKWSQVQQKALEEALPKYPKGVLDRWDKIADHVPGKTKEECMMRFKFVAELLKKQKESNEANTGVSGTENTVL
;
A
#
# COMPACT_ATOMS: atom_id res chain seq x y z
N MET A 1 -11.07 13.28 13.68
CA MET A 1 -11.96 13.01 12.52
C MET A 1 -11.58 11.80 11.66
N LYS A 2 -10.31 11.39 11.52
CA LYS A 2 -9.93 10.20 10.72
C LYS A 2 -10.34 8.86 11.34
N ILE A 3 -10.38 8.72 12.67
CA ILE A 3 -10.86 7.51 13.38
C ILE A 3 -12.36 7.24 13.13
N PHE A 4 -13.18 8.29 13.04
CA PHE A 4 -14.63 8.16 12.82
C PHE A 4 -14.98 7.66 11.41
N TYR A 5 -14.19 8.03 10.39
CA TYR A 5 -14.35 7.49 9.04
C TYR A 5 -13.92 6.02 8.92
N VAL A 6 -12.95 5.57 9.71
CA VAL A 6 -12.53 4.16 9.76
C VAL A 6 -13.58 3.30 10.48
N LEU A 7 -14.18 3.81 11.56
CA LEU A 7 -15.32 3.17 12.23
C LEU A 7 -16.60 3.17 11.37
N ALA A 8 -16.86 4.23 10.60
CA ALA A 8 -18.00 4.32 9.68
C ALA A 8 -17.85 3.43 8.43
N LEU A 9 -16.63 3.09 8.02
CA LEU A 9 -16.37 2.07 6.99
C LEU A 9 -16.54 0.64 7.52
N PHE A 10 -16.44 0.45 8.84
CA PHE A 10 -16.68 -0.84 9.50
C PHE A 10 -18.17 -1.12 9.76
N SER A 11 -19.01 -0.07 9.81
CA SER A 11 -20.45 -0.18 10.07
C SER A 11 -21.32 -0.39 8.82
N LEU A 12 -20.72 -0.50 7.64
CA LEU A 12 -21.41 -0.71 6.36
C LEU A 12 -21.01 -2.04 5.73
N ASN A 13 -21.15 -3.15 6.45
CA ASN A 13 -21.25 -4.49 5.86
C ASN A 13 -21.88 -5.44 6.87
N THR A 14 -23.20 -5.34 7.08
CA THR A 14 -23.98 -6.55 7.32
C THR A 14 -24.09 -7.25 5.98
N CYS A 15 -22.99 -7.83 5.51
CA CYS A 15 -23.08 -8.86 4.48
C CYS A 15 -23.93 -9.97 5.12
N SER A 16 -25.07 -10.29 4.52
CA SER A 16 -25.79 -11.50 4.87
C SER A 16 -24.90 -12.66 4.42
N ALA A 17 -23.98 -13.03 5.32
CA ALA A 17 -23.16 -14.20 5.14
C ALA A 17 -24.10 -15.40 5.26
N TRP A 18 -23.93 -16.33 4.33
CA TRP A 18 -24.63 -17.60 4.34
C TRP A 18 -24.27 -18.34 5.62
N ASP A 19 -25.28 -18.79 6.36
CA ASP A 19 -25.08 -19.51 7.61
C ASP A 19 -24.63 -20.96 7.33
N SER A 20 -23.99 -21.60 8.31
CA SER A 20 -23.57 -23.00 8.21
C SER A 20 -24.75 -23.93 7.93
N ASP A 21 -25.88 -23.68 8.61
CA ASP A 21 -27.13 -24.43 8.44
C ASP A 21 -27.69 -24.33 7.02
N GLN A 22 -27.58 -23.16 6.40
CA GLN A 22 -28.07 -22.91 5.05
C GLN A 22 -27.25 -23.67 4.00
N LEU A 23 -25.92 -23.72 4.20
CA LEU A 23 -25.02 -24.51 3.36
C LEU A 23 -25.24 -26.01 3.50
N GLU A 24 -25.50 -26.50 4.71
CA GLU A 24 -25.82 -27.92 4.92
C GLU A 24 -27.09 -28.32 4.17
N VAL A 25 -28.13 -27.48 4.20
CA VAL A 25 -29.35 -27.70 3.41
C VAL A 25 -29.02 -27.81 1.93
N PHE A 26 -28.19 -26.92 1.39
CA PHE A 26 -27.80 -26.94 -0.02
C PHE A 26 -27.05 -28.20 -0.42
N ASP A 27 -26.15 -28.66 0.44
CA ASP A 27 -25.39 -29.89 0.20
C ASP A 27 -26.32 -31.11 0.15
N VAL A 28 -27.28 -31.23 1.07
CA VAL A 28 -28.22 -32.36 1.08
C VAL A 28 -29.21 -32.29 -0.09
N VAL A 29 -29.70 -31.10 -0.45
CA VAL A 29 -30.58 -30.94 -1.63
C VAL A 29 -29.87 -31.37 -2.91
N ASP A 30 -28.59 -31.05 -3.06
CA ASP A 30 -27.78 -31.44 -4.22
C ASP A 30 -27.43 -32.94 -4.22
N GLU A 31 -27.31 -33.57 -3.04
CA GLU A 31 -27.06 -35.01 -2.91
C GLU A 31 -28.31 -35.85 -3.19
N VAL A 32 -29.47 -35.46 -2.65
CA VAL A 32 -30.73 -36.23 -2.74
C VAL A 32 -31.48 -35.94 -4.03
N LYS A 33 -31.45 -34.69 -4.54
CA LYS A 33 -32.12 -34.24 -5.79
C LYS A 33 -33.62 -34.54 -5.90
N GLU A 34 -34.25 -34.95 -4.81
CA GLU A 34 -35.68 -35.21 -4.68
C GLU A 34 -36.30 -34.28 -3.64
N ASN A 35 -37.63 -34.16 -3.70
CA ASN A 35 -38.37 -33.41 -2.72
C ASN A 35 -38.44 -34.18 -1.39
N PHE A 36 -38.01 -33.54 -0.30
CA PHE A 36 -37.86 -34.15 1.01
C PHE A 36 -39.20 -34.58 1.62
N TYR A 37 -40.27 -33.81 1.32
CA TYR A 37 -41.61 -34.15 1.77
C TYR A 37 -42.17 -35.37 1.03
N ASP A 38 -41.90 -35.47 -0.27
CA ASP A 38 -42.32 -36.60 -1.10
C ASP A 38 -41.55 -37.87 -0.72
N LEU A 39 -40.25 -37.75 -0.44
CA LEU A 39 -39.41 -38.86 0.04
C LEU A 39 -39.94 -39.45 1.36
N LEU A 40 -40.34 -38.60 2.31
CA LEU A 40 -40.94 -39.02 3.58
C LEU A 40 -42.42 -39.39 3.47
N ASN A 41 -43.03 -39.18 2.29
CA ASN A 41 -44.44 -39.39 2.00
C ASN A 41 -45.36 -38.61 2.97
N ILE A 42 -45.03 -37.33 3.20
CA ILE A 42 -45.74 -36.41 4.09
C ILE A 42 -46.09 -35.11 3.35
N SER A 43 -47.06 -34.36 3.87
CA SER A 43 -47.38 -33.04 3.34
C SER A 43 -46.32 -31.99 3.69
N LYS A 44 -46.18 -30.95 2.86
CA LYS A 44 -45.32 -29.78 3.14
C LYS A 44 -45.70 -29.08 4.45
N ASP A 45 -46.97 -29.12 4.85
CA ASP A 45 -47.46 -28.51 6.09
C ASP A 45 -47.41 -29.48 7.28
N ALA A 46 -46.76 -30.64 7.14
CA ALA A 46 -46.73 -31.65 8.18
C ALA A 46 -46.09 -31.15 9.48
N SER A 47 -46.66 -31.63 10.58
CA SER A 47 -46.21 -31.37 11.94
C SER A 47 -44.90 -32.11 12.25
N SER A 48 -44.15 -31.65 13.26
CA SER A 48 -42.90 -32.32 13.68
C SER A 48 -43.10 -33.78 14.12
N SER A 49 -44.31 -34.13 14.61
CA SER A 49 -44.68 -35.51 14.94
C SER A 49 -44.87 -36.38 13.70
N GLU A 50 -45.49 -35.86 12.64
CA GLU A 50 -45.67 -36.58 11.38
C GLU A 50 -44.33 -36.82 10.68
N ILE A 51 -43.44 -35.82 10.68
CA ILE A 51 -42.06 -35.97 10.17
C ILE A 51 -41.33 -37.11 10.88
N ARG A 52 -41.41 -37.19 12.22
CA ARG A 52 -40.82 -38.28 13.00
C ARG A 52 -41.45 -39.63 12.68
N SER A 53 -42.75 -39.68 12.45
CA SER A 53 -43.47 -40.91 12.11
C SER A 53 -43.05 -41.42 10.72
N GLY A 54 -43.03 -40.54 9.71
CA GLY A 54 -42.58 -40.86 8.36
C GLY A 54 -41.14 -41.36 8.32
N PHE A 55 -40.24 -40.70 9.06
CA PHE A 55 -38.85 -41.14 9.22
C PHE A 55 -38.78 -42.55 9.80
N ARG A 56 -39.44 -42.81 10.95
CA ARG A 56 -39.44 -44.14 11.58
C ARG A 56 -39.95 -45.24 10.64
N ALA A 57 -41.00 -44.97 9.88
CA ALA A 57 -41.58 -45.93 8.95
C ALA A 57 -40.60 -46.28 7.81
N LEU A 58 -39.88 -45.30 7.26
CA LEU A 58 -38.89 -45.52 6.21
C LEU A 58 -37.57 -46.09 6.74
N SER A 59 -37.12 -45.67 7.93
CA SER A 59 -35.90 -46.20 8.55
C SER A 59 -36.01 -47.69 8.81
N LEU A 60 -37.19 -48.21 9.17
CA LEU A 60 -37.41 -49.65 9.35
C LEU A 60 -37.31 -50.44 8.03
N LYS A 61 -37.69 -49.82 6.91
CA LYS A 61 -37.64 -50.42 5.57
C LYS A 61 -36.22 -50.38 5.00
N LEU A 62 -35.52 -49.26 5.17
CA LEU A 62 -34.19 -48.99 4.60
C LEU A 62 -33.05 -49.28 5.58
N HIS A 63 -33.30 -49.99 6.69
CA HIS A 63 -32.27 -50.23 7.70
C HIS A 63 -31.12 -51.08 7.13
N PRO A 64 -29.84 -50.66 7.25
CA PRO A 64 -28.71 -51.36 6.65
C PRO A 64 -28.48 -52.78 7.22
N ASP A 65 -28.96 -53.05 8.43
CA ASP A 65 -28.91 -54.39 9.04
C ASP A 65 -29.86 -55.38 8.35
N LYS A 66 -30.96 -54.89 7.76
CA LYS A 66 -31.96 -55.74 7.09
C LYS A 66 -31.67 -55.89 5.59
N ASN A 67 -31.03 -54.89 4.99
CA ASN A 67 -30.69 -54.85 3.57
C ASN A 67 -29.20 -54.52 3.42
N LEU A 68 -28.39 -55.51 3.04
CA LEU A 68 -26.92 -55.39 2.96
C LEU A 68 -26.41 -54.71 1.68
N ASP A 69 -27.31 -54.25 0.80
CA ASP A 69 -26.93 -53.64 -0.47
C ASP A 69 -26.29 -52.26 -0.29
N THR A 70 -25.30 -51.97 -1.14
CA THR A 70 -24.54 -50.70 -1.06
C THR A 70 -25.40 -49.46 -1.34
N ASP A 71 -26.48 -49.59 -2.10
CA ASP A 71 -27.39 -48.47 -2.39
C ASP A 71 -28.35 -48.19 -1.24
N THR A 72 -28.85 -49.21 -0.54
CA THR A 72 -29.70 -49.03 0.65
C THR A 72 -28.97 -48.25 1.75
N SER A 73 -27.65 -48.44 1.88
CA SER A 73 -26.83 -47.66 2.84
C SER A 73 -26.76 -46.17 2.50
N LYS A 74 -26.70 -45.82 1.20
CA LYS A 74 -26.74 -44.42 0.74
C LYS A 74 -28.12 -43.83 0.92
N GLU A 75 -29.17 -44.55 0.53
CA GLU A 75 -30.57 -44.12 0.71
C GLU A 75 -30.91 -43.90 2.19
N PHE A 76 -30.42 -44.78 3.07
CA PHE A 76 -30.58 -44.59 4.51
C PHE A 76 -29.84 -43.34 5.02
N ARG A 77 -28.63 -43.08 4.54
CA ARG A 77 -27.88 -41.87 4.87
C ARG A 77 -28.62 -40.61 4.42
N ASN A 78 -29.16 -40.63 3.20
CA ASN A 78 -30.00 -39.57 2.64
C ASN A 78 -31.28 -39.37 3.46
N LEU A 79 -31.92 -40.46 3.88
CA LEU A 79 -33.11 -40.38 4.74
C LEU A 79 -32.80 -39.70 6.08
N VAL A 80 -31.66 -40.02 6.70
CA VAL A 80 -31.22 -39.40 7.96
C VAL A 80 -30.94 -37.91 7.77
N SER A 81 -30.20 -37.53 6.71
CA SER A 81 -29.88 -36.12 6.45
C SER A 81 -31.14 -35.29 6.14
N VAL A 82 -32.09 -35.85 5.37
CA VAL A 82 -33.39 -35.24 5.10
C VAL A 82 -34.19 -35.03 6.39
N TYR A 83 -34.24 -36.04 7.26
CA TYR A 83 -34.92 -35.91 8.55
C TYR A 83 -34.29 -34.83 9.43
N ASP A 84 -32.96 -34.73 9.50
CA ASP A 84 -32.28 -33.71 10.29
C ASP A 84 -32.54 -32.28 9.80
N ILE A 85 -32.72 -32.10 8.48
CA ILE A 85 -33.13 -30.81 7.90
C ILE A 85 -34.57 -30.47 8.28
N LEU A 86 -35.51 -31.39 8.07
CA LEU A 86 -36.93 -31.13 8.32
C LEU A 86 -37.28 -31.05 9.82
N LYS A 87 -36.51 -31.72 10.68
CA LYS A 87 -36.67 -31.68 12.14
C LYS A 87 -36.39 -30.28 12.71
N ASN A 88 -35.41 -29.57 12.15
CA ASN A 88 -35.01 -28.25 12.62
C ASN A 88 -35.82 -27.16 11.91
N PRO A 89 -36.53 -26.28 12.64
CA PRO A 89 -37.39 -25.28 12.01
C PRO A 89 -36.62 -24.24 11.19
N THR A 90 -35.35 -23.97 11.54
CA THR A 90 -34.46 -23.07 10.78
C THR A 90 -34.06 -23.69 9.44
N LYS A 91 -33.53 -24.92 9.45
CA LYS A 91 -33.13 -25.67 8.24
C LYS A 91 -34.32 -25.95 7.33
N ARG A 92 -35.51 -26.27 7.89
CA ARG A 92 -36.75 -26.41 7.13
C ARG A 92 -37.13 -25.14 6.37
N LYS A 93 -37.01 -23.97 7.01
CA LYS A 93 -37.26 -22.68 6.31
C LYS A 93 -36.31 -22.47 5.15
N TYR A 94 -35.01 -22.73 5.34
CA TYR A 94 -34.03 -22.64 4.24
C TYR A 94 -34.35 -23.62 3.11
N TYR A 95 -34.80 -24.84 3.44
CA TYR A 95 -35.25 -25.80 2.43
C TYR A 95 -36.48 -25.31 1.67
N ASP A 96 -37.48 -24.76 2.38
CA ASP A 96 -38.67 -24.18 1.75
C ASP A 96 -38.32 -22.99 0.85
N GLU A 97 -37.30 -22.19 1.20
CA GLU A 97 -36.75 -21.13 0.35
C GLU A 97 -36.08 -21.70 -0.91
N VAL A 98 -35.34 -22.82 -0.80
CA VAL A 98 -34.74 -23.50 -1.97
C VAL A 98 -35.80 -24.06 -2.90
N LEU A 99 -36.91 -24.58 -2.38
CA LEU A 99 -38.02 -25.07 -3.20
C LEU A 99 -38.64 -23.94 -4.06
N VAL A 100 -38.64 -22.70 -3.57
CA VAL A 100 -39.20 -21.54 -4.28
C VAL A 100 -38.16 -20.89 -5.22
N ASN A 101 -36.94 -20.66 -4.72
CA ASN A 101 -35.92 -19.87 -5.41
C ASN A 101 -34.93 -20.72 -6.22
N GLY A 102 -34.88 -22.03 -5.99
CA GLY A 102 -33.88 -22.94 -6.54
C GLY A 102 -32.53 -22.86 -5.80
N LEU A 103 -31.61 -23.75 -6.20
CA LEU A 103 -30.23 -23.76 -5.68
C LEU A 103 -29.40 -22.60 -6.26
N PRO A 104 -28.44 -22.04 -5.49
CA PRO A 104 -27.50 -21.05 -6.01
C PRO A 104 -26.67 -21.60 -7.18
N ASN A 105 -26.54 -20.81 -8.22
CA ASN A 105 -25.82 -21.12 -9.46
C ASN A 105 -24.29 -20.97 -9.34
N TRP A 106 -23.54 -21.62 -10.25
CA TRP A 106 -22.05 -21.73 -10.24
C TRP A 106 -21.27 -20.40 -10.25
N ARG A 107 -21.92 -19.29 -10.62
CA ARG A 107 -21.33 -17.94 -10.57
C ARG A 107 -21.39 -17.30 -9.16
N SER A 108 -22.11 -17.91 -8.24
CA SER A 108 -22.24 -17.44 -6.86
C SER A 108 -20.96 -17.74 -6.08
N ALA A 109 -20.55 -16.82 -5.20
CA ALA A 109 -19.44 -17.03 -4.27
C ALA A 109 -19.61 -18.32 -3.45
N VAL A 110 -20.86 -18.71 -3.16
CA VAL A 110 -21.23 -19.94 -2.45
C VAL A 110 -20.64 -21.19 -3.12
N TYR A 111 -20.54 -21.22 -4.44
CA TYR A 111 -19.96 -22.35 -5.17
C TYR A 111 -18.49 -22.58 -4.78
N TYR A 112 -17.70 -21.51 -4.75
CA TYR A 112 -16.29 -21.58 -4.35
C TYR A 112 -16.15 -21.95 -2.88
N TYR A 113 -16.94 -21.36 -1.99
CA TYR A 113 -16.91 -21.72 -0.56
C TYR A 113 -17.29 -23.18 -0.30
N ARG A 114 -18.28 -23.72 -1.00
CA ARG A 114 -18.70 -25.13 -0.88
C ARG A 114 -17.58 -26.09 -1.32
N TYR A 115 -16.88 -25.76 -2.40
CA TYR A 115 -15.77 -26.57 -2.88
C TYR A 115 -14.53 -26.45 -1.98
N VAL A 116 -14.17 -25.22 -1.59
CA VAL A 116 -13.01 -24.93 -0.73
C VAL A 116 -13.20 -25.44 0.70
N ARG A 117 -14.43 -25.49 1.24
CA ARG A 117 -14.71 -26.08 2.56
C ARG A 117 -14.39 -27.57 2.63
N LYS A 118 -14.53 -28.31 1.53
CA LYS A 118 -14.28 -29.75 1.45
C LYS A 118 -12.80 -30.06 1.21
N MET A 119 -11.97 -29.05 0.92
CA MET A 119 -10.54 -29.24 0.70
C MET A 119 -9.83 -29.58 2.02
N GLY A 120 -9.03 -30.64 1.99
CA GLY A 120 -8.20 -31.00 3.13
C GLY A 120 -7.15 -29.91 3.43
N MET A 121 -6.58 -29.92 4.64
CA MET A 121 -5.53 -28.98 5.03
C MET A 121 -4.36 -28.95 4.02
N ALA A 122 -4.03 -30.09 3.41
CA ALA A 122 -2.98 -30.19 2.40
C ALA A 122 -3.32 -29.41 1.11
N GLU A 123 -4.55 -29.51 0.61
CA GLU A 123 -5.00 -28.80 -0.60
C GLU A 123 -5.08 -27.29 -0.36
N ALA A 124 -5.58 -26.88 0.82
CA ALA A 124 -5.59 -25.48 1.22
C ALA A 124 -4.15 -24.92 1.33
N CYS A 125 -3.21 -25.68 1.90
CA CYS A 125 -1.80 -25.33 1.93
C CYS A 125 -1.19 -25.22 0.54
N LEU A 126 -1.53 -26.11 -0.40
CA LEU A 126 -1.07 -26.03 -1.79
C LEU A 126 -1.59 -24.78 -2.51
N ILE A 127 -2.88 -24.47 -2.36
CA ILE A 127 -3.47 -23.26 -2.96
C ILE A 127 -2.83 -22.00 -2.36
N LEU A 128 -2.68 -21.96 -1.03
CA LEU A 128 -2.01 -20.86 -0.35
C LEU A 128 -0.56 -20.72 -0.82
N PHE A 129 0.16 -21.82 -0.97
CA PHE A 129 1.52 -21.83 -1.51
C PHE A 129 1.58 -21.29 -2.94
N ILE A 130 0.63 -21.67 -3.81
CA ILE A 130 0.54 -21.12 -5.17
C ILE A 130 0.26 -19.60 -5.14
N ILE A 131 -0.65 -19.15 -4.28
CA ILE A 131 -0.96 -17.72 -4.14
C ILE A 131 0.26 -16.94 -3.66
N ILE A 132 0.97 -17.44 -2.65
CA ILE A 132 2.17 -16.80 -2.11
C ILE A 132 3.30 -16.78 -3.15
N THR A 133 3.50 -17.85 -3.90
CA THR A 133 4.55 -17.92 -4.94
C THR A 133 4.29 -16.97 -6.09
N VAL A 134 3.04 -16.87 -6.56
CA VAL A 134 2.63 -15.88 -7.56
C VAL A 134 2.76 -14.47 -6.99
N GLY A 135 2.34 -14.25 -5.75
CA GLY A 135 2.48 -12.97 -5.06
C GLY A 135 3.93 -12.50 -4.96
N GLN A 136 4.84 -13.38 -4.56
CA GLN A 136 6.28 -13.10 -4.51
C GLN A 136 6.85 -12.79 -5.89
N TYR A 137 6.45 -13.53 -6.93
CA TYR A 137 6.88 -13.25 -8.30
C TYR A 137 6.48 -11.84 -8.74
N ILE A 138 5.24 -11.44 -8.44
CA ILE A 138 4.75 -10.09 -8.73
C ILE A 138 5.55 -9.04 -7.95
N VAL A 139 5.85 -9.26 -6.67
CA VAL A 139 6.67 -8.36 -5.85
C VAL A 139 8.09 -8.23 -6.40
N ASN A 140 8.70 -9.34 -6.83
CA ASN A 140 10.03 -9.32 -7.45
C ASN A 140 10.04 -8.51 -8.76
N TRP A 141 8.97 -8.60 -9.55
CA TRP A 141 8.77 -7.76 -10.72
C TRP A 141 8.56 -6.29 -10.38
N ALA A 142 7.78 -5.99 -9.33
CA ALA A 142 7.60 -4.63 -8.86
C ALA A 142 8.93 -4.00 -8.43
N ALA A 143 9.76 -4.73 -7.69
CA ALA A 143 11.09 -4.29 -7.28
C ALA A 143 12.04 -4.08 -8.47
N TYR A 144 11.97 -4.92 -9.50
CA TYR A 144 12.70 -4.72 -10.75
C TYR A 144 12.30 -3.42 -11.44
N PHE A 145 10.99 -3.16 -11.56
CA PHE A 145 10.49 -1.93 -12.19
C PHE A 145 10.92 -0.68 -11.41
N GLU A 146 10.82 -0.67 -10.08
CA GLU A 146 11.29 0.44 -9.25
C GLU A 146 12.77 0.74 -9.47
N ARG A 147 13.63 -0.29 -9.45
CA ARG A 147 15.07 -0.13 -9.71
C ARG A 147 15.35 0.43 -11.10
N LYS A 148 14.64 -0.08 -12.11
CA LYS A 148 14.76 0.39 -13.50
C LYS A 148 14.37 1.86 -13.63
N PHE A 149 13.24 2.27 -13.05
CA PHE A 149 12.79 3.67 -13.10
C PHE A 149 13.75 4.61 -12.35
N THR A 150 14.20 4.20 -11.15
CA THR A 150 15.14 4.98 -10.34
C THR A 150 16.46 5.21 -11.09
N ILE A 151 16.99 4.19 -11.75
CA ILE A 151 18.22 4.29 -12.55
C ILE A 151 18.02 5.22 -13.75
N GLN A 152 16.88 5.14 -14.44
CA GLN A 152 16.57 6.06 -15.54
C GLN A 152 16.50 7.52 -15.08
N GLU A 153 15.92 7.81 -13.92
CA GLU A 153 15.90 9.16 -13.35
C GLU A 153 17.31 9.66 -13.01
N ILE A 154 18.15 8.81 -12.42
CA ILE A 154 19.55 9.14 -12.11
C ILE A 154 20.33 9.43 -13.39
N LEU A 155 20.18 8.61 -14.44
CA LEU A 155 20.82 8.82 -15.73
C LEU A 155 20.34 10.13 -16.39
N LYS A 156 19.04 10.43 -16.35
CA LYS A 156 18.47 11.67 -16.87
C LYS A 156 18.97 12.92 -16.11
N LYS A 157 19.10 12.85 -14.79
CA LYS A 157 19.68 13.90 -13.95
C LYS A 157 21.20 14.08 -14.21
N LYS A 158 21.94 12.99 -14.43
CA LYS A 158 23.36 13.06 -14.79
C LYS A 158 23.58 13.70 -16.18
N LYS A 159 22.74 13.39 -17.17
CA LYS A 159 22.78 14.02 -18.51
C LYS A 159 22.50 15.53 -18.48
N THR A 160 21.73 16.03 -17.52
CA THR A 160 21.37 17.46 -17.41
C THR A 160 22.36 18.27 -16.56
N GLY A 161 23.19 17.64 -15.73
CA GLY A 161 24.01 18.31 -14.71
C GLY A 161 25.48 18.59 -15.04
N ARG A 162 26.10 17.99 -16.07
CA ARG A 162 27.51 18.24 -16.42
C ARG A 162 27.74 18.19 -17.92
N LYS A 163 28.57 19.13 -18.40
CA LYS A 163 29.07 19.25 -19.79
C LYS A 163 29.28 17.88 -20.43
N ALA A 164 28.65 17.68 -21.59
CA ALA A 164 28.81 16.55 -22.48
C ALA A 164 30.23 16.48 -23.07
N LYS A 165 31.22 16.14 -22.24
CA LYS A 165 32.54 15.72 -22.71
C LYS A 165 32.90 14.39 -22.06
N ASN A 166 32.89 13.36 -22.89
CA ASN A 166 33.37 12.00 -22.67
C ASN A 166 32.74 11.25 -21.50
N TYR A 167 31.49 10.83 -21.67
CA TYR A 167 30.99 9.63 -21.01
C TYR A 167 30.48 8.70 -22.10
N ASP A 168 31.13 7.54 -22.22
CA ASP A 168 30.72 6.46 -23.10
C ASP A 168 29.23 6.19 -22.92
N GLU A 169 28.54 6.09 -24.04
CA GLU A 169 27.08 6.11 -24.13
C GLU A 169 26.42 4.81 -23.64
N ASP A 170 27.21 3.79 -23.29
CA ASP A 170 26.73 2.42 -23.09
C ASP A 170 27.18 1.81 -21.74
N ILE A 171 26.86 2.46 -20.61
CA ILE A 171 26.74 1.69 -19.37
C ILE A 171 25.40 0.95 -19.44
N GLU A 172 25.42 -0.18 -20.15
CA GLU A 172 24.34 -1.16 -20.12
C GLU A 172 24.32 -1.74 -18.70
N ILE A 173 23.60 -1.08 -17.79
CA ILE A 173 23.39 -1.58 -16.43
C ILE A 173 22.49 -2.81 -16.60
N ASP A 174 23.10 -3.99 -16.70
CA ASP A 174 22.40 -5.26 -16.79
C ASP A 174 21.77 -5.55 -15.42
N ILE A 175 20.54 -5.03 -15.24
CA ILE A 175 19.75 -5.31 -14.05
C ILE A 175 19.22 -6.74 -14.21
N PRO A 176 19.59 -7.67 -13.31
CA PRO A 176 19.16 -9.05 -13.41
C PRO A 176 17.62 -9.10 -13.39
N LYS A 177 17.04 -9.68 -14.45
CA LYS A 177 15.60 -9.85 -14.56
C LYS A 177 15.14 -10.88 -13.54
N PRO A 178 14.00 -10.66 -12.84
CA PRO A 178 13.49 -11.62 -11.89
C PRO A 178 13.17 -12.94 -12.60
N SER A 179 13.83 -14.02 -12.17
CA SER A 179 13.67 -15.36 -12.75
C SER A 179 12.64 -16.16 -11.95
N PHE A 180 11.95 -17.09 -12.62
CA PHE A 180 11.04 -18.03 -11.96
C PHE A 180 11.76 -18.93 -10.95
N LEU A 181 13.08 -19.12 -11.11
CA LEU A 181 13.93 -19.93 -10.23
C LEU A 181 14.17 -19.30 -8.85
N ASP A 182 13.82 -18.03 -8.67
CA ASP A 182 13.94 -17.30 -7.40
C ASP A 182 12.64 -17.32 -6.59
N THR A 183 11.68 -18.16 -6.97
CA THR A 183 10.43 -18.39 -6.23
C THR A 183 10.58 -19.54 -5.23
N LEU A 184 9.81 -19.52 -4.14
CA LEU A 184 9.83 -20.54 -3.08
C LEU A 184 9.92 -22.01 -3.55
N PRO A 185 9.20 -22.50 -4.58
CA PRO A 185 9.26 -23.90 -5.01
C PRO A 185 10.66 -24.35 -5.44
N PHE A 186 11.49 -23.42 -5.92
CA PHE A 186 12.87 -23.72 -6.34
C PHE A 186 13.91 -23.25 -5.31
N GLN A 187 13.57 -22.23 -4.53
CA GLN A 187 14.44 -21.70 -3.48
C GLN A 187 14.50 -22.60 -2.24
N LEU A 188 13.37 -23.19 -1.82
CA LEU A 188 13.32 -24.08 -0.65
C LEU A 188 14.20 -25.32 -0.80
N PRO A 189 14.17 -26.07 -1.93
CA PRO A 189 15.07 -27.21 -2.12
C PRO A 189 16.54 -26.82 -2.12
N LYS A 190 16.90 -25.69 -2.77
CA LYS A 190 18.27 -25.18 -2.77
C LYS A 190 18.73 -24.78 -1.37
N LEU A 191 17.87 -24.14 -0.59
CA LEU A 191 18.16 -23.74 0.79
C LEU A 191 18.32 -24.97 1.70
N ILE A 192 17.45 -25.97 1.57
CA ILE A 192 17.55 -27.22 2.34
C ILE A 192 18.86 -27.95 2.00
N TRP A 193 19.18 -28.06 0.72
CA TRP A 193 20.44 -28.65 0.26
C TRP A 193 21.66 -27.89 0.80
N PHE A 194 21.64 -26.56 0.73
CA PHE A 194 22.70 -25.71 1.27
C PHE A 194 22.85 -25.88 2.78
N ILE A 195 21.75 -25.88 3.53
CA ILE A 195 21.76 -26.12 4.98
C ILE A 195 22.38 -27.48 5.30
N ILE A 196 21.98 -28.55 4.60
CA ILE A 196 22.52 -29.90 4.82
C ILE A 196 24.04 -29.93 4.62
N ILE A 197 24.55 -29.23 3.60
CA ILE A 197 25.98 -29.15 3.31
C ILE A 197 26.73 -28.23 4.29
N SER A 198 26.09 -27.16 4.75
CA SER A 198 26.71 -26.20 5.66
C SER A 198 26.71 -26.65 7.14
N ILE A 199 25.81 -27.56 7.54
CA ILE A 199 25.72 -28.06 8.92
C ILE A 199 27.06 -28.63 9.46
N PRO A 200 27.79 -29.52 8.75
CA PRO A 200 29.07 -30.03 9.22
C PRO A 200 30.11 -28.94 9.48
N SER A 201 30.19 -27.95 8.59
CA SER A 201 31.11 -26.81 8.74
C SER A 201 30.71 -25.90 9.92
N GLY A 202 29.41 -25.62 10.08
CA GLY A 202 28.89 -24.82 11.19
C GLY A 202 29.11 -25.48 12.55
N LEU A 203 28.93 -26.81 12.64
CA LEU A 203 29.23 -27.57 13.85
C LEU A 203 30.73 -27.56 14.18
N GLY A 204 31.61 -27.52 13.16
CA GLY A 204 33.05 -27.35 13.35
C GLY A 204 33.40 -26.01 14.02
N PHE A 205 32.83 -24.90 13.53
CA PHE A 205 33.04 -23.57 14.11
C PHE A 205 32.52 -23.47 15.56
N ILE A 206 31.36 -24.04 15.83
CA ILE A 206 30.78 -24.05 17.20
C ILE A 206 31.68 -24.88 18.13
N LYS A 207 32.16 -26.04 17.69
CA LYS A 207 33.11 -26.84 18.48
C LYS A 207 34.38 -26.05 18.80
N THR A 208 34.96 -25.35 17.82
CA THR A 208 36.16 -24.53 18.05
C THR A 208 35.93 -23.35 18.99
N ALA A 209 34.77 -22.70 18.90
CA ALA A 209 34.42 -21.59 19.79
C ALA A 209 34.18 -22.07 21.23
N VAL A 210 33.53 -23.22 21.40
CA VAL A 210 33.30 -23.84 22.72
C VAL A 210 34.62 -24.30 23.32
N THR A 211 35.52 -24.92 22.55
CA THR A 211 36.85 -25.31 23.06
C THR A 211 37.69 -24.09 23.46
N GLN A 212 37.64 -23.00 22.69
CA GLN A 212 38.34 -21.76 23.05
C GLN A 212 37.80 -21.16 24.35
N HIS A 213 36.48 -21.15 24.55
CA HIS A 213 35.87 -20.69 25.80
C HIS A 213 36.23 -21.58 27.00
N ILE A 214 36.29 -22.91 26.81
CA ILE A 214 36.71 -23.85 27.86
C ILE A 214 38.20 -23.64 28.18
N GLU A 215 39.06 -23.49 27.18
CA GLU A 215 40.49 -23.23 27.36
C GLU A 215 40.73 -21.87 28.03
N GLU A 216 39.97 -20.84 27.68
CA GLU A 216 40.05 -19.52 28.32
C GLU A 216 39.59 -19.56 29.79
N ALA A 217 38.54 -20.34 30.09
CA ALA A 217 38.08 -20.57 31.47
C ALA A 217 39.02 -21.45 32.32
N THR A 218 39.84 -22.29 31.67
CA THR A 218 40.78 -23.21 32.33
C THR A 218 42.18 -22.60 32.50
N LYS A 219 42.48 -21.46 31.86
CA LYS A 219 43.73 -20.75 32.08
C LYS A 219 43.75 -20.16 33.51
N PRO A 220 44.79 -20.43 34.31
CA PRO A 220 44.93 -19.79 35.61
C PRO A 220 45.02 -18.28 35.43
N ALA A 221 44.33 -17.52 36.30
CA ALA A 221 44.32 -16.07 36.26
C ALA A 221 45.77 -15.55 36.19
N PRO A 222 46.10 -14.66 35.23
CA PRO A 222 47.44 -14.11 35.16
C PRO A 222 47.76 -13.42 36.49
N GLU A 223 48.88 -13.78 37.09
CA GLU A 223 49.42 -13.08 38.25
C GLU A 223 49.48 -11.57 37.95
N PRO A 224 49.20 -10.70 38.93
CA PRO A 224 49.15 -9.26 38.71
C PRO A 224 50.54 -8.72 38.34
N VAL A 225 50.84 -8.71 37.05
CA VAL A 225 51.98 -7.99 36.49
C VAL A 225 51.61 -6.51 36.52
N VAL A 226 52.34 -5.75 37.35
CA VAL A 226 52.25 -4.30 37.42
C VAL A 226 52.58 -3.71 36.05
N GLU A 227 51.56 -3.28 35.31
CA GLU A 227 51.76 -2.61 34.03
C GLU A 227 52.34 -1.20 34.24
N PRO A 228 53.46 -0.83 33.59
CA PRO A 228 53.91 0.54 33.60
C PRO A 228 52.92 1.41 32.81
N VAL A 229 52.44 2.46 33.47
CA VAL A 229 51.52 3.48 32.94
C VAL A 229 51.98 3.94 31.55
N LYS A 230 51.26 3.54 30.51
CA LYS A 230 51.44 4.08 29.15
C LYS A 230 50.93 5.52 29.13
N VAL A 231 51.87 6.47 29.19
CA VAL A 231 51.60 7.89 28.91
C VAL A 231 51.02 7.99 27.51
N LYS A 232 49.75 8.43 27.41
CA LYS A 232 49.13 8.76 26.12
C LYS A 232 49.95 9.87 25.47
N THR A 233 50.60 9.55 24.37
CA THR A 233 51.29 10.56 23.55
C THR A 233 50.23 11.51 22.97
N VAL A 234 50.30 12.77 23.40
CA VAL A 234 49.51 13.85 22.82
C VAL A 234 49.91 13.97 21.34
N ARG A 235 48.94 13.79 20.43
CA ARG A 235 49.14 14.14 19.01
C ARG A 235 49.63 15.58 18.94
N LYS A 236 50.86 15.79 18.46
CA LYS A 236 51.40 17.13 18.16
C LYS A 236 50.39 17.87 17.27
N ARG A 237 49.69 18.86 17.82
CA ARG A 237 49.09 19.92 17.00
C ARG A 237 50.24 20.70 16.40
N ASN A 238 50.25 20.84 15.08
CA ASN A 238 51.19 21.73 14.39
C ASN A 238 51.08 23.12 15.04
N LYS A 239 52.23 23.63 15.46
CA LYS A 239 52.39 24.89 16.18
C LYS A 239 51.98 26.02 15.24
N PHE A 240 50.82 26.63 15.48
CA PHE A 240 50.45 27.89 14.83
C PHE A 240 51.41 28.97 15.37
N ILE A 241 52.22 29.53 14.48
CA ILE A 241 53.14 30.63 14.80
C ILE A 241 52.36 31.92 14.61
N VAL A 242 52.17 32.65 15.70
CA VAL A 242 51.56 33.98 15.70
C VAL A 242 52.64 34.99 15.27
N PRO A 243 52.43 35.79 14.20
CA PRO A 243 53.36 36.86 13.84
C PRO A 243 53.35 37.96 14.91
N GLU A 244 54.55 38.39 15.30
CA GLU A 244 54.79 39.42 16.32
C GLU A 244 54.22 40.78 15.89
N GLY A 245 53.32 41.31 16.70
CA GLY A 245 52.87 42.70 16.70
C GLY A 245 53.24 43.37 18.04
N PRO A 246 53.41 44.70 18.07
CA PRO A 246 54.31 45.36 19.00
C PRO A 246 53.75 45.46 20.41
N ASN A 247 54.62 45.17 21.38
CA ASN A 247 54.61 45.49 22.81
C ASN A 247 53.31 46.07 23.40
N PHE A 248 52.64 45.28 24.22
CA PHE A 248 51.89 45.82 25.34
C PHE A 248 52.26 45.06 26.61
N GLU A 249 52.91 45.77 27.53
CA GLU A 249 53.28 45.29 28.86
C GLU A 249 52.01 44.94 29.64
N ILE A 250 51.93 43.72 30.16
CA ILE A 250 50.90 43.35 31.13
C ILE A 250 51.61 43.13 32.46
N ALA A 251 51.51 44.14 33.32
CA ALA A 251 51.84 44.04 34.73
C ALA A 251 50.92 43.01 35.40
N SER A 252 51.53 42.08 36.12
CA SER A 252 50.87 41.14 37.02
C SER A 252 50.29 41.90 38.21
N SER A 253 48.99 41.73 38.47
CA SER A 253 48.42 42.02 39.79
C SER A 253 47.30 41.06 40.15
N LYS A 254 47.36 40.66 41.42
CA LYS A 254 46.63 39.61 42.12
C LYS A 254 45.11 39.78 42.14
N VAL A 255 44.50 38.62 42.36
CA VAL A 255 43.11 38.33 42.76
C VAL A 255 42.62 39.24 43.90
N SER A 256 41.40 39.74 43.74
CA SER A 256 40.43 39.94 44.82
C SER A 256 39.02 39.96 44.24
N GLU A 257 38.13 39.21 44.89
CA GLU A 257 36.69 39.11 44.64
C GLU A 257 36.00 40.47 44.69
N GLU A 258 35.02 40.70 43.82
CA GLU A 258 33.75 41.34 44.18
C GLU A 258 32.69 41.22 43.06
N LYS A 259 31.45 41.49 43.45
CA LYS A 259 30.19 41.02 42.87
C LYS A 259 29.66 41.95 41.78
N SER A 260 28.96 41.34 40.81
CA SER A 260 27.85 41.88 39.96
C SER A 260 28.10 42.35 38.50
N THR A 261 27.34 41.67 37.62
CA THR A 261 26.73 42.07 36.33
C THR A 261 27.57 42.46 35.11
N HIS A 262 27.80 41.49 34.20
CA HIS A 262 27.46 41.66 32.77
C HIS A 262 27.31 40.30 32.06
N SER A 263 26.26 40.22 31.23
CA SER A 263 25.75 39.11 30.42
C SER A 263 26.79 38.20 29.72
N THR A 264 26.83 36.92 30.09
CA THR A 264 27.44 35.83 29.30
C THR A 264 26.32 34.97 28.72
N VAL A 265 26.10 35.04 27.41
CA VAL A 265 25.24 34.08 26.70
C VAL A 265 26.01 32.74 26.63
N PRO A 266 25.43 31.61 27.07
CA PRO A 266 26.10 30.32 26.99
C PRO A 266 26.25 29.84 25.54
N PRO A 267 27.27 29.00 25.23
CA PRO A 267 27.54 28.56 23.87
C PRO A 267 26.37 27.76 23.27
N PRO A 268 26.14 27.85 21.95
CA PRO A 268 25.02 27.18 21.29
C PRO A 268 25.15 25.65 21.40
N ILE A 269 24.05 25.00 21.72
CA ILE A 269 23.97 23.54 21.83
C ILE A 269 23.86 22.98 20.42
N THR A 270 24.98 22.54 19.84
CA THR A 270 24.98 21.82 18.55
C THR A 270 24.67 20.33 18.76
N GLY A 271 23.62 19.84 18.09
CA GLY A 271 23.34 18.39 17.97
C GLY A 271 22.32 17.79 18.96
N GLY A 272 21.44 18.59 19.54
CA GLY A 272 20.33 18.10 20.38
C GLY A 272 19.15 17.56 19.58
N LEU A 273 18.41 16.60 20.14
CA LEU A 273 17.14 16.11 19.58
C LEU A 273 16.11 17.26 19.56
N TRP A 274 15.43 17.49 18.44
CA TRP A 274 14.39 18.51 18.34
C TRP A 274 13.13 18.04 19.05
N THR A 275 12.71 18.75 20.10
CA THR A 275 11.46 18.47 20.83
C THR A 275 10.28 19.17 20.15
N ASP A 276 9.06 18.73 20.44
CA ASP A 276 7.84 19.36 19.89
C ASP A 276 7.73 20.85 20.30
N ASP A 277 8.18 21.20 21.50
CA ASP A 277 8.23 22.59 21.99
C ASP A 277 9.20 23.46 21.15
N ASP A 278 10.37 22.93 20.79
CA ASP A 278 11.37 23.64 19.96
C ASP A 278 10.84 23.89 18.53
N LEU A 279 10.06 22.95 18.00
CA LEU A 279 9.46 23.04 16.66
C LEU A 279 8.34 24.10 16.66
N ASP A 280 7.52 24.13 17.71
CA ASP A 280 6.48 25.14 17.89
C ASP A 280 7.06 26.55 18.00
N GLU A 281 8.15 26.72 18.77
CA GLU A 281 8.85 28.00 18.90
C GLU A 281 9.50 28.42 17.56
N LEU A 282 10.09 27.47 16.82
CA LEU A 282 10.63 27.73 15.49
C LEU A 282 9.55 28.24 14.51
N ILE A 283 8.34 27.66 14.51
CA ILE A 283 7.24 28.12 13.64
C ILE A 283 6.81 29.54 14.02
N ARG A 284 6.69 29.83 15.32
CA ARG A 284 6.34 31.17 15.80
C ARG A 284 7.38 32.21 15.40
N LEU A 285 8.66 31.90 15.55
CA LEU A 285 9.77 32.79 15.18
C LEU A 285 9.88 32.99 13.65
N VAL A 286 9.64 31.94 12.87
CA VAL A 286 9.62 31.99 11.39
C VAL A 286 8.47 32.86 10.87
N LYS A 287 7.30 32.84 11.54
CA LYS A 287 6.19 33.77 11.27
C LYS A 287 6.52 35.20 11.71
N LYS A 288 7.17 35.37 12.87
CA LYS A 288 7.56 36.68 13.43
C LYS A 288 8.59 37.43 12.58
N PHE A 289 9.51 36.71 11.93
CA PHE A 289 10.51 37.29 11.03
C PHE A 289 10.25 36.83 9.58
N PRO A 290 9.51 37.61 8.77
CA PRO A 290 9.23 37.25 7.38
C PRO A 290 10.46 37.33 6.47
N GLN A 291 10.34 36.74 5.28
CA GLN A 291 11.40 36.73 4.26
C GLN A 291 11.78 38.17 3.88
N GLY A 292 13.05 38.54 4.04
CA GLY A 292 13.57 39.89 3.76
C GLY A 292 14.09 40.66 4.97
N SER A 293 13.84 40.19 6.21
CA SER A 293 14.47 40.79 7.39
C SER A 293 15.97 40.53 7.41
N SER A 294 16.78 41.59 7.47
CA SER A 294 18.21 41.50 7.74
C SER A 294 18.45 40.71 9.02
N LYS A 295 19.39 39.76 9.01
CA LYS A 295 19.75 38.89 10.15
C LYS A 295 18.62 38.00 10.69
N ARG A 296 17.61 37.67 9.87
CA ARG A 296 16.52 36.73 10.21
C ARG A 296 17.01 35.47 10.92
N TRP A 297 17.96 34.76 10.31
CA TRP A 297 18.41 33.47 10.82
C TRP A 297 19.32 33.59 12.04
N GLU A 298 20.02 34.71 12.19
CA GLU A 298 20.81 35.01 13.40
C GLU A 298 19.88 35.18 14.60
N ASN A 299 18.81 35.98 14.47
CA ASN A 299 17.85 36.23 15.54
C ASN A 299 17.06 34.97 15.93
N ILE A 300 16.68 34.13 14.96
CA ILE A 300 15.97 32.86 15.23
C ILE A 300 16.91 31.85 15.89
N ALA A 301 18.16 31.75 15.43
CA ALA A 301 19.16 30.86 16.01
C ALA A 301 19.53 31.27 17.44
N GLU A 302 19.64 32.56 17.70
CA GLU A 302 19.90 33.10 19.04
C GLU A 302 18.74 32.83 20.00
N ALA A 303 17.48 32.98 19.54
CA ALA A 303 16.30 32.68 20.34
C ALA A 303 16.19 31.18 20.69
N LEU A 304 16.42 30.28 19.72
CA LEU A 304 16.41 28.82 19.92
C LEU A 304 17.70 28.27 20.55
N ARG A 305 18.72 29.12 20.74
CA ARG A 305 20.08 28.75 21.20
C ARG A 305 20.71 27.59 20.40
N ARG A 306 20.37 27.49 19.12
CA ARG A 306 20.87 26.47 18.17
C ARG A 306 21.70 27.12 17.06
N SER A 307 22.43 26.30 16.33
CA SER A 307 23.26 26.81 15.23
C SER A 307 22.39 27.28 14.04
N ILE A 308 22.81 28.37 13.39
CA ILE A 308 22.17 28.92 12.17
C ILE A 308 21.93 27.86 11.07
N PRO A 309 22.90 26.99 10.70
CA PRO A 309 22.67 25.95 9.69
C PRO A 309 21.64 24.90 10.12
N GLU A 310 21.51 24.60 11.41
CA GLU A 310 20.56 23.61 11.91
C GLU A 310 19.12 24.15 11.91
N VAL A 311 18.94 25.41 12.33
CA VAL A 311 17.65 26.11 12.34
C VAL A 311 17.11 26.32 10.92
N THR A 312 17.97 26.74 9.99
CA THR A 312 17.60 26.92 8.57
C THR A 312 17.16 25.61 7.91
N PHE A 313 17.90 24.52 8.18
CA PHE A 313 17.54 23.19 7.70
C PHE A 313 16.18 22.73 8.26
N MET A 314 15.96 22.87 9.56
CA MET A 314 14.71 22.43 10.19
C MET A 314 13.50 23.28 9.75
N ALA A 315 13.68 24.59 9.56
CA ALA A 315 12.64 25.48 9.05
C ALA A 315 12.19 25.10 7.62
N ASN A 316 13.14 24.76 6.74
CA ASN A 316 12.83 24.28 5.39
C ASN A 316 12.13 22.91 5.43
N LYS A 317 12.60 22.00 6.29
CA LYS A 317 12.00 20.66 6.47
C LYS A 317 10.56 20.73 6.96
N MET A 318 10.23 21.65 7.88
CA MET A 318 8.86 21.85 8.35
C MET A 318 7.94 22.47 7.30
N LYS A 319 8.50 23.34 6.42
CA LYS A 319 7.77 23.92 5.29
C LYS A 319 7.42 22.87 4.24
N GLU A 320 8.32 21.93 3.95
CA GLU A 320 8.09 20.83 3.00
C GLU A 320 7.07 19.81 3.53
N ASN A 321 7.12 19.50 4.83
CA ASN A 321 6.25 18.50 5.45
C ASN A 321 4.89 19.06 5.92
N GLY A 322 4.66 20.36 5.82
CA GLY A 322 3.36 20.99 6.11
C GLY A 322 2.91 20.86 7.57
N TYR A 323 3.79 21.08 8.53
CA TYR A 323 3.46 20.99 9.96
C TYR A 323 2.48 22.09 10.38
N ARG A 324 1.43 21.75 11.14
CA ARG A 324 0.41 22.70 11.65
C ARG A 324 0.34 22.65 13.17
N LEU A 325 0.35 23.83 13.80
CA LEU A 325 0.20 24.02 15.24
C LEU A 325 -1.19 23.60 15.72
N PRO A 326 -1.33 22.94 16.88
CA PRO A 326 -2.63 22.56 17.45
C PRO A 326 -3.58 23.71 17.87
N SER A 327 -3.15 24.98 17.84
CA SER A 327 -3.88 26.09 18.49
C SER A 327 -4.46 27.20 17.60
N GLU A 328 -4.47 27.08 16.27
CA GLU A 328 -5.17 28.07 15.42
C GLU A 328 -6.63 27.65 15.20
N LYS A 329 -7.56 28.38 15.84
CA LYS A 329 -9.01 28.30 15.59
C LYS A 329 -9.33 28.62 14.13
N GLU A 330 -10.32 27.93 13.60
CA GLU A 330 -10.85 28.03 12.24
C GLU A 330 -11.39 29.45 11.96
N GLU A 331 -10.91 30.07 10.87
CA GLU A 331 -11.66 31.09 10.14
C GLU A 331 -11.91 30.59 8.71
N ASP A 332 -13.14 30.84 8.26
CA ASP A 332 -13.84 30.22 7.14
C ASP A 332 -13.28 30.55 5.75
N VAL A 333 -13.07 29.52 4.92
CA VAL A 333 -13.30 29.60 3.46
C VAL A 333 -13.84 28.26 2.89
N ILE A 334 -15.13 28.31 2.57
CA ILE A 334 -15.99 27.53 1.64
C ILE A 334 -15.31 26.38 0.81
N PRO A 335 -15.86 25.14 0.82
CA PRO A 335 -15.23 23.96 0.22
C PRO A 335 -15.58 23.71 -1.26
N LEU A 336 -14.56 23.55 -2.12
CA LEU A 336 -14.71 22.93 -3.44
C LEU A 336 -14.51 21.41 -3.34
N LYS A 337 -15.62 20.68 -3.51
CA LYS A 337 -15.66 19.21 -3.67
C LYS A 337 -14.78 18.75 -4.83
N VAL A 338 -13.78 17.91 -4.55
CA VAL A 338 -13.23 16.98 -5.54
C VAL A 338 -13.57 15.55 -5.10
N LYS A 339 -14.52 14.96 -5.82
CA LYS A 339 -14.89 13.54 -5.71
C LYS A 339 -13.72 12.68 -6.17
N GLN A 340 -13.32 11.73 -5.34
CA GLN A 340 -12.55 10.56 -5.73
C GLN A 340 -13.36 9.75 -6.78
N LYS A 341 -12.69 9.30 -7.85
CA LYS A 341 -13.20 8.23 -8.72
C LYS A 341 -12.28 7.03 -8.61
N THR A 342 -12.89 5.94 -8.15
CA THR A 342 -12.49 4.55 -8.31
C THR A 342 -12.25 4.24 -9.79
N LYS A 343 -11.12 3.60 -10.07
CA LYS A 343 -10.75 3.10 -11.38
C LYS A 343 -11.34 1.69 -11.53
N LYS A 344 -12.42 1.56 -12.31
CA LYS A 344 -12.74 0.31 -13.01
C LYS A 344 -12.05 0.41 -14.36
N ASP A 345 -11.05 -0.44 -14.58
CA ASP A 345 -10.48 -0.64 -15.90
C ASP A 345 -11.53 -1.34 -16.77
N VAL A 346 -12.23 -0.54 -17.56
CA VAL A 346 -12.87 -1.02 -18.78
C VAL A 346 -11.86 -0.74 -19.88
N ASP A 347 -11.51 -1.80 -20.61
CA ASP A 347 -10.70 -1.76 -21.81
C ASP A 347 -11.37 -0.84 -22.86
N VAL A 348 -10.85 0.38 -23.00
CA VAL A 348 -11.27 1.41 -23.97
C VAL A 348 -10.18 1.60 -25.05
N GLY A 349 -9.26 0.63 -25.19
CA GLY A 349 -8.14 0.73 -26.13
C GLY A 349 -8.55 0.75 -27.60
N ASP A 350 -9.65 0.07 -27.97
CA ASP A 350 -9.99 -0.16 -29.38
C ASP A 350 -11.14 0.70 -29.95
N ASN A 351 -11.87 1.46 -29.12
CA ASN A 351 -13.03 2.23 -29.58
C ASN A 351 -12.70 3.66 -30.08
N ILE A 352 -11.49 4.15 -29.85
CA ILE A 352 -11.08 5.52 -30.20
C ILE A 352 -10.85 5.68 -31.72
N LYS A 353 -10.64 4.59 -32.46
CA LYS A 353 -10.41 4.59 -33.92
C LYS A 353 -11.67 4.44 -34.79
N LYS A 354 -12.84 4.13 -34.22
CA LYS A 354 -14.12 3.96 -34.96
C LYS A 354 -15.06 5.16 -34.79
N TRP A 355 -14.62 6.35 -35.22
CA TRP A 355 -15.50 7.51 -35.41
C TRP A 355 -15.60 7.81 -36.90
N SER A 356 -16.82 7.74 -37.45
CA SER A 356 -17.04 8.13 -38.85
C SER A 356 -17.11 9.66 -38.96
N GLN A 357 -16.80 10.19 -40.15
CA GLN A 357 -16.91 11.62 -40.43
C GLN A 357 -18.34 12.14 -40.21
N VAL A 358 -19.35 11.29 -40.45
CA VAL A 358 -20.77 11.61 -40.23
C VAL A 358 -21.07 11.77 -38.74
N GLN A 359 -20.56 10.86 -37.89
CA GLN A 359 -20.72 10.94 -36.43
C GLN A 359 -20.00 12.16 -35.86
N GLN A 360 -18.80 12.46 -36.37
CA GLN A 360 -18.03 13.64 -35.95
C GLN A 360 -18.77 14.93 -36.30
N LYS A 361 -19.31 15.04 -37.52
CA LYS A 361 -20.12 16.20 -37.95
C LYS A 361 -21.38 16.37 -37.10
N ALA A 362 -22.07 15.27 -36.75
CA ALA A 362 -23.24 15.31 -35.88
C ALA A 362 -22.91 15.79 -34.46
N LEU A 363 -21.76 15.36 -33.91
CA LEU A 363 -21.28 15.82 -32.61
C LEU A 363 -20.97 17.34 -32.64
N GLU A 364 -20.29 17.80 -33.68
CA GLU A 364 -19.96 19.22 -33.88
C GLU A 364 -21.20 20.09 -34.04
N GLU A 365 -22.25 19.59 -34.68
CA GLU A 365 -23.53 20.30 -34.81
C GLU A 365 -24.33 20.35 -33.51
N ALA A 366 -24.26 19.31 -32.68
CA ALA A 366 -24.98 19.24 -31.41
C ALA A 366 -24.33 20.08 -30.29
N LEU A 367 -23.00 20.24 -30.29
CA LEU A 367 -22.26 21.00 -29.29
C LEU A 367 -22.67 22.48 -29.12
N PRO A 368 -22.90 23.27 -30.20
CA PRO A 368 -23.38 24.64 -30.07
C PRO A 368 -24.88 24.71 -29.71
N LYS A 369 -25.68 23.71 -30.11
CA LYS A 369 -27.12 23.63 -29.76
C LYS A 369 -27.33 23.47 -28.26
N TYR A 370 -26.41 22.80 -27.57
CA TYR A 370 -26.46 22.59 -26.12
C TYR A 370 -25.21 23.18 -25.43
N PRO A 371 -25.26 24.44 -24.95
CA PRO A 371 -24.13 25.08 -24.27
C PRO A 371 -23.87 24.50 -22.86
N LYS A 372 -22.74 24.87 -22.27
CA LYS A 372 -22.36 24.45 -20.90
C LYS A 372 -23.36 25.05 -19.90
N GLY A 373 -24.01 24.20 -19.09
CA GLY A 373 -24.98 24.61 -18.06
C GLY A 373 -26.38 23.99 -18.21
N VAL A 374 -26.69 23.41 -19.36
CA VAL A 374 -27.96 22.69 -19.57
C VAL A 374 -27.93 21.34 -18.82
N LEU A 375 -28.98 21.06 -18.04
CA LEU A 375 -29.19 19.76 -17.41
C LEU A 375 -29.32 18.66 -18.49
N ASP A 376 -28.66 17.53 -18.28
CA ASP A 376 -28.61 16.39 -19.22
C ASP A 376 -28.09 16.74 -20.62
N ARG A 377 -27.20 17.74 -20.70
CA ARG A 377 -26.52 18.16 -21.93
C ARG A 377 -25.99 16.98 -22.75
N TRP A 378 -25.30 16.04 -22.09
CA TRP A 378 -24.62 14.95 -22.77
C TRP A 378 -25.55 13.84 -23.23
N ASP A 379 -26.68 13.66 -22.55
CA ASP A 379 -27.75 12.76 -22.99
C ASP A 379 -28.37 13.30 -24.28
N LYS A 380 -28.73 14.59 -24.31
CA LYS A 380 -29.27 15.26 -25.52
C LYS A 380 -28.29 15.28 -26.70
N ILE A 381 -26.99 15.41 -26.43
CA ILE A 381 -25.95 15.34 -27.48
C ILE A 381 -25.85 13.91 -28.02
N ALA A 382 -25.92 12.89 -27.16
CA ALA A 382 -25.85 11.49 -27.58
C ALA A 382 -27.03 11.11 -28.50
N ASP A 383 -28.23 11.63 -28.23
CA ASP A 383 -29.41 11.40 -29.07
C ASP A 383 -29.22 11.86 -30.53
N HIS A 384 -28.37 12.87 -30.76
CA HIS A 384 -28.07 13.39 -32.09
C HIS A 384 -26.93 12.65 -32.79
N VAL A 385 -26.16 11.83 -32.08
CA VAL A 385 -25.01 11.09 -32.63
C VAL A 385 -25.39 9.62 -32.81
N PRO A 386 -25.58 9.13 -34.05
CA PRO A 386 -26.10 7.78 -34.28
C PRO A 386 -25.13 6.71 -33.77
N GLY A 387 -25.64 5.87 -32.87
CA GLY A 387 -24.95 4.69 -32.36
C GLY A 387 -23.80 4.97 -31.39
N LYS A 388 -23.76 6.16 -30.78
CA LYS A 388 -22.75 6.50 -29.76
C LYS A 388 -23.39 6.84 -28.42
N THR A 389 -22.74 6.44 -27.34
CA THR A 389 -23.21 6.75 -25.99
C THR A 389 -22.76 8.14 -25.54
N LYS A 390 -23.40 8.67 -24.50
CA LYS A 390 -22.99 9.94 -23.88
C LYS A 390 -21.53 9.94 -23.39
N GLU A 391 -21.05 8.79 -22.92
CA GLU A 391 -19.67 8.63 -22.45
C GLU A 391 -18.66 8.72 -23.60
N GLU A 392 -18.98 8.09 -24.74
CA GLU A 392 -18.17 8.17 -25.95
C GLU A 392 -18.14 9.59 -26.54
N CYS A 393 -19.28 10.30 -26.53
CA CYS A 393 -19.36 11.69 -26.97
C CYS A 393 -18.53 12.62 -26.08
N MET A 394 -18.55 12.41 -24.76
CA MET A 394 -17.72 13.15 -23.80
C MET A 394 -16.23 12.90 -24.02
N MET A 395 -15.81 11.65 -24.19
CA MET A 395 -14.41 11.30 -24.43
C MET A 395 -13.91 11.88 -25.76
N ARG A 396 -14.73 11.81 -26.82
CA ARG A 396 -14.38 12.38 -28.13
C ARG A 396 -14.24 13.89 -28.07
N PHE A 397 -15.15 14.58 -27.38
CA PHE A 397 -15.06 16.03 -27.18
C PHE A 397 -13.76 16.43 -26.45
N LYS A 398 -13.38 15.71 -25.40
CA LYS A 398 -12.11 15.97 -24.68
C LYS A 398 -10.90 15.79 -25.58
N PHE A 399 -10.87 14.70 -26.36
CA PHE A 399 -9.79 14.43 -27.31
C PHE A 399 -9.64 15.56 -28.35
N VAL A 400 -10.74 16.02 -28.94
CA VAL A 400 -10.73 17.13 -29.91
C VAL A 400 -10.28 18.43 -29.25
N ALA A 401 -10.72 18.72 -28.02
CA ALA A 401 -10.29 19.91 -27.28
C ALA A 401 -8.78 19.90 -26.98
N GLU A 402 -8.21 18.73 -26.65
CA GLU A 402 -6.75 18.58 -26.46
C GLU A 402 -5.98 18.78 -27.77
N LEU A 403 -6.48 18.27 -28.90
CA LEU A 403 -5.87 18.51 -30.21
C LEU A 403 -5.86 20.00 -30.57
N LEU A 404 -6.98 20.69 -30.37
CA LEU A 404 -7.08 22.14 -30.62
C LEU A 404 -6.15 22.94 -29.70
N LYS A 405 -6.03 22.52 -28.42
CA LYS A 405 -5.10 23.14 -27.48
C LYS A 405 -3.65 22.96 -27.95
N LYS A 406 -3.28 21.76 -28.35
CA LYS A 406 -1.93 21.45 -28.86
C LYS A 406 -1.63 22.21 -30.16
N GLN A 407 -2.61 22.36 -31.04
CA GLN A 407 -2.49 23.14 -32.28
C GLN A 407 -2.35 24.64 -31.99
N LYS A 408 -3.06 25.15 -30.97
CA LYS A 408 -2.92 26.53 -30.53
C LYS A 408 -1.53 26.79 -29.94
N GLU A 409 -1.04 25.89 -29.09
CA GLU A 409 0.32 25.95 -28.53
C GLU A 409 1.39 25.90 -29.64
N SER A 410 1.22 25.04 -30.66
CA SER A 410 2.15 25.00 -31.80
C SER A 410 2.07 26.26 -32.68
N ASN A 411 0.89 26.82 -32.87
CA ASN A 411 0.72 28.06 -33.63
C ASN A 411 1.31 29.25 -32.89
N GLU A 412 1.11 29.35 -31.57
CA GLU A 412 1.73 30.37 -30.73
C GLU A 412 3.26 30.28 -30.76
N ALA A 413 3.80 29.05 -30.70
CA ALA A 413 5.24 28.80 -30.84
C ALA A 413 5.79 29.22 -32.22
N ASN A 414 5.02 29.04 -33.30
CA ASN A 414 5.43 29.47 -34.65
C ASN A 414 5.28 30.99 -34.88
N THR A 415 4.25 31.62 -34.34
CA THR A 415 4.07 33.09 -34.46
C THR A 415 5.10 33.88 -33.66
N GLY A 416 5.63 33.30 -32.57
CA GLY A 416 6.71 33.89 -31.78
C GLY A 416 8.07 33.96 -32.48
N VAL A 417 8.25 33.27 -33.61
CA VAL A 417 9.51 33.26 -34.38
C VAL A 417 9.46 34.25 -35.56
N SER A 418 8.28 34.71 -35.99
CA SER A 418 8.13 35.64 -37.11
C SER A 418 8.25 37.14 -36.76
N GLY A 419 8.49 37.48 -35.48
CA GLY A 419 8.49 38.86 -34.99
C GLY A 419 9.87 39.54 -34.89
N THR A 420 10.96 38.89 -35.33
CA THR A 420 12.33 39.43 -35.17
C THR A 420 13.14 39.51 -36.47
N GLU A 421 12.48 39.68 -37.61
CA GLU A 421 13.16 40.05 -38.87
C GLU A 421 12.25 41.01 -39.64
N ASN A 422 12.38 42.31 -39.35
CA ASN A 422 12.25 43.41 -40.33
C ASN A 422 12.30 44.76 -39.62
N THR A 423 13.52 45.21 -39.29
CA THR A 423 13.86 46.64 -39.30
C THR A 423 15.35 46.75 -39.61
N VAL A 424 15.69 46.64 -40.90
CA VAL A 424 16.96 47.09 -41.47
C VAL A 424 16.62 48.27 -42.36
N LEU A 425 17.49 49.29 -42.28
CA LEU A 425 17.50 50.62 -42.91
C LEU A 425 16.83 51.74 -42.10
#